data_AF-A0A8X6WD55-F1
#
_entry.id   AF-A0A8X6WD55-F1
#
_cell.length_a   1.000
_cell.length_b   1.000
_cell.length_c   1.000
_cell.angle_alpha   90.00
_cell.angle_beta   90.00
_cell.angle_gamma   90.00
#
_symmetry.space_group_name_H-M   'P 1'
#
loop_
_entity.id
_entity.type
_entity.pdbx_description
1 polymer ?
#
loop_
_entity_poly.entity_id
_entity_poly.type
_entity_poly.pdbx_seq_one_letter_code
_entity_poly.pdbx_strand_id
1 'polypeptide(L)' 'MFNHDGAPAPTANLVQQFLTKHGTIQVAHPPYSPDMSPSDFFLFPKIKNTLKGHRFQDIETIKQNSTQQLQAI' A
#
# COMPACT_ATOMS: atom_id res chain seq x y z
N MET A 1 -10.39 -9.70 3.32
CA MET A 1 -9.37 -9.64 4.40
C MET A 1 -8.45 -8.48 4.07
N PHE A 2 -8.34 -7.50 4.96
CA PHE A 2 -7.68 -6.20 4.72
C PHE A 2 -6.51 -6.04 5.69
N ASN A 3 -5.30 -5.81 5.17
CA ASN A 3 -4.05 -5.70 5.93
C ASN A 3 -3.49 -4.29 5.76
N HIS A 4 -3.35 -3.57 6.88
CA HIS A 4 -2.77 -2.22 6.96
C HIS A 4 -1.82 -2.13 8.14
N ASP A 5 -0.86 -1.21 8.06
CA ASP A 5 0.03 -0.89 9.17
C ASP A 5 -0.75 -0.23 10.32
N GLY A 6 -0.21 -0.31 11.55
CA GLY A 6 -0.83 0.23 12.75
C GLY A 6 -0.84 1.77 12.83
N ALA A 7 -0.85 2.47 11.70
CA ALA A 7 -0.84 3.92 11.67
C ALA A 7 -2.13 4.52 12.30
N PRO A 8 -2.08 5.74 12.86
CA PRO A 8 -3.23 6.33 13.55
C PRO A 8 -4.46 6.55 12.65
N ALA A 9 -4.26 6.85 11.36
CA ALA A 9 -5.36 7.15 10.44
C ALA A 9 -6.22 5.92 10.09
N PRO A 10 -5.66 4.75 9.68
CA PRO A 10 -6.42 3.51 9.53
C PRO A 10 -7.12 3.02 10.81
N THR A 11 -6.58 3.38 11.98
CA THR A 11 -7.10 2.96 13.29
C THR A 11 -8.20 3.89 13.82
N ALA A 12 -8.46 5.02 13.15
CA ALA A 12 -9.50 5.97 13.56
C ALA A 12 -10.89 5.32 13.56
N ASN A 13 -11.73 5.68 14.55
CA ASN A 13 -13.08 5.12 14.72
C ASN A 13 -13.95 5.25 13.45
N LEU A 14 -13.79 6.34 12.69
CA LEU A 14 -14.51 6.54 11.44
C LEU A 14 -14.17 5.46 10.40
N VAL A 15 -12.89 5.10 10.28
CA VAL A 15 -12.42 4.07 9.34
C VAL A 15 -12.88 2.69 9.80
N GLN A 16 -12.78 2.38 11.10
CA GLN A 16 -13.28 1.12 11.65
C GLN A 16 -14.79 0.93 11.47
N GLN A 17 -15.58 2.00 11.68
CA GLN A 17 -17.02 1.99 11.44
C GLN A 17 -17.34 1.77 9.95
N PHE A 18 -16.59 2.42 9.05
CA PHE A 18 -16.74 2.21 7.61
C PHE A 18 -16.44 0.76 7.22
N LEU A 19 -15.32 0.21 7.68
CA LEU A 19 -14.94 -1.19 7.38
C LEU A 19 -15.98 -2.18 7.92
N THR A 20 -16.48 -1.95 9.14
CA THR A 20 -17.53 -2.79 9.76
C THR A 20 -18.84 -2.70 8.96
N LYS A 21 -19.27 -1.50 8.58
CA LYS A 21 -20.47 -1.28 7.75
C LYS A 21 -20.39 -2.01 6.41
N HIS A 22 -19.20 -2.09 5.82
CA HIS A 22 -18.95 -2.75 4.55
C HIS A 22 -18.53 -4.23 4.69
N GLY A 23 -18.65 -4.83 5.88
CA GLY A 23 -18.34 -6.25 6.12
C GLY A 23 -16.87 -6.62 5.88
N THR A 24 -15.95 -5.65 5.95
CA THR A 24 -14.54 -5.87 5.68
C THR A 24 -13.84 -6.37 6.93
N ILE A 25 -13.40 -7.63 6.91
CA ILE A 25 -12.60 -8.21 8.00
C ILE A 25 -11.17 -7.64 7.93
N GLN A 26 -10.81 -6.88 8.96
CA GLN A 26 -9.47 -6.34 9.17
C GLN A 26 -8.59 -7.39 9.86
N VAL A 27 -7.38 -7.58 9.33
CA VAL A 27 -6.36 -8.43 9.96
C VAL A 27 -5.70 -7.60 11.06
N ALA A 28 -5.64 -8.14 12.28
CA ALA A 28 -4.88 -7.52 13.35
C ALA A 28 -3.39 -7.57 13.00
N HIS A 29 -2.74 -6.41 12.87
CA HIS A 29 -1.30 -6.30 12.64
C HIS A 29 -0.60 -5.84 13.92
N PRO A 30 0.51 -6.50 14.33
CA PRO A 30 1.32 -6.00 15.40
C PRO A 30 1.93 -4.64 15.01
N PRO A 31 2.09 -3.69 15.96
CA PRO A 31 2.78 -2.44 15.71
C PRO A 31 4.19 -2.69 15.16
N TYR A 32 4.60 -1.89 14.16
CA TYR A 32 5.95 -1.90 13.58
C TYR A 32 6.40 -3.25 12.96
N SER A 33 5.51 -3.99 12.30
CA SER A 33 5.84 -5.21 11.54
C SER A 33 5.78 -4.99 10.01
N PRO A 34 6.68 -4.19 9.41
CA PRO A 34 6.70 -3.96 7.96
C PRO A 34 6.98 -5.24 7.16
N ASP A 35 7.53 -6.28 7.80
CA ASP A 35 7.75 -7.62 7.26
C ASP A 35 6.45 -8.41 7.02
N MET A 36 5.32 -7.97 7.60
CA MET A 36 4.04 -8.69 7.51
C MET A 36 3.08 -8.13 6.46
N SER A 37 3.45 -7.05 5.78
CA SER A 37 2.65 -6.41 4.74
C SER A 37 3.14 -6.87 3.36
N PRO A 38 2.33 -7.61 2.56
CA PRO A 38 2.70 -7.96 1.19
C PRO A 38 3.00 -6.73 0.33
N SER A 39 2.35 -5.60 0.62
CA SER A 39 2.60 -4.34 -0.06
C SER A 39 4.02 -3.81 0.19
N ASP A 40 4.46 -3.81 1.45
CA ASP A 40 5.76 -3.28 1.87
C ASP A 40 6.92 -4.21 1.54
N PHE A 41 6.72 -5.52 1.73
CA PHE A 41 7.78 -6.51 1.49
C PHE A 41 7.94 -6.92 0.03
N PHE A 42 6.84 -7.05 -0.73
CA PHE A 42 6.89 -7.61 -2.09
C PHE A 42 6.60 -6.57 -3.16
N LEU A 43 5.51 -5.81 -3.02
CA LEU A 43 5.01 -4.94 -4.10
C LEU A 43 5.88 -3.70 -4.31
N PHE A 44 6.07 -2.89 -3.26
CA PHE A 44 6.81 -1.63 -3.38
C PHE A 44 8.28 -1.82 -3.78
N PRO A 45 9.03 -2.81 -3.26
CA PRO A 45 10.40 -3.04 -3.71
C PRO A 45 10.49 -3.38 -5.19
N LYS A 46 9.57 -4.20 -5.72
CA LYS A 46 9.53 -4.54 -7.15
C LYS A 46 9.31 -3.30 -8.02
N ILE A 47 8.29 -2.50 -7.71
CA ILE A 47 7.98 -1.29 -8.49
C ILE A 47 9.14 -0.28 -8.37
N LYS A 48 9.65 -0.05 -7.15
CA LYS A 48 10.76 0.89 -6.91
C LYS A 48 12.04 0.46 -7.63
N ASN A 49 12.33 -0.83 -7.69
CA ASN A 49 13.52 -1.33 -8.40
C ASN A 49 13.46 -1.01 -9.88
N THR A 50 12.31 -1.16 -10.53
CA THR A 50 12.17 -0.83 -11.96
C THR A 50 12.25 0.68 -12.22
N LEU A 51 11.68 1.49 -11.31
CA LEU A 51 11.70 2.95 -11.44
C LEU A 51 13.03 3.57 -10.99
N LYS A 52 13.90 2.80 -10.32
CA LYS A 52 15.18 3.29 -9.79
C LYS A 52 16.07 3.83 -10.90
N GLY A 53 16.73 4.97 -10.64
CA GLY A 53 17.65 5.60 -11.59
C GLY A 53 16.98 6.41 -12.69
N HIS A 54 15.65 6.36 -12.82
CA HIS A 54 14.92 7.18 -13.78
C HIS A 54 14.53 8.51 -13.16
N ARG A 55 14.73 9.61 -13.92
CA ARG A 55 14.29 10.95 -13.55
C ARG A 55 13.02 11.26 -14.33
N PHE A 56 11.94 11.54 -13.61
CA PHE A 56 10.67 11.96 -14.18
C PHE A 56 10.53 13.48 -14.04
N GLN A 57 10.08 14.15 -15.10
CA GLN A 57 9.92 15.61 -15.10
C GLN A 57 8.55 16.04 -14.53
N ASP A 58 7.56 15.15 -14.61
CA ASP A 58 6.18 15.44 -14.26
C ASP A 58 5.52 14.29 -13.48
N ILE A 59 4.46 14.64 -12.77
CA ILE A 59 3.71 13.72 -11.90
C ILE A 59 2.88 12.72 -12.73
N GLU A 60 2.49 13.07 -13.95
CA GLU A 60 1.67 12.22 -14.80
C GLU A 60 2.49 11.03 -15.31
N THR A 61 3.71 11.28 -15.76
CA THR A 61 4.66 10.26 -16.23
C THR A 61 5.02 9.28 -15.12
N ILE A 62 5.24 9.72 -13.88
CA ILE A 62 5.50 8.79 -12.76
C ILE A 62 4.26 7.96 -12.41
N LYS A 63 3.05 8.54 -12.49
CA LYS A 63 1.79 7.79 -12.27
C LYS A 63 1.60 6.73 -13.34
N GLN A 64 1.76 7.08 -14.61
CA GLN A 64 1.62 6.15 -15.74
C GLN A 64 2.64 5.01 -15.64
N ASN A 65 3.93 5.33 -15.44
CA ASN A 65 4.96 4.31 -15.27
C ASN A 65 4.71 3.41 -14.06
N SER A 66 4.35 3.98 -12.91
CA SER A 66 4.04 3.18 -11.71
C SER A 66 2.85 2.25 -11.94
N THR A 67 1.83 2.73 -12.67
CA THR A 67 0.64 1.94 -13.02
C THR A 67 0.99 0.80 -13.97
N GLN A 68 1.82 1.08 -14.99
CA GLN A 68 2.29 0.06 -15.93
C GLN A 68 3.12 -1.01 -15.22
N GLN A 69 4.01 -0.62 -14.30
CA GLN A 69 4.80 -1.57 -13.51
C GLN A 69 3.90 -2.40 -12.58
N LEU A 70 2.88 -1.79 -11.98
CA LEU A 70 1.90 -2.50 -11.16
C LEU A 70 1.10 -3.54 -11.97
N GLN A 71 0.73 -3.22 -13.21
CA GLN A 71 0.02 -4.15 -14.12
C GLN A 71 0.89 -5.30 -14.63
N ALA A 72 2.22 -5.19 -14.52
CA ALA A 72 3.18 -6.18 -14.97
C ALA A 72 3.63 -7.16 -13.86
N ILE A 73 3.09 -7.04 -12.64
CA ILE A 73 3.35 -7.91 -11.48
C ILE A 73 2.28 -8.98 -11.37
#